data_AF-A0A967WQF3-F1
#
_entry.id   AF-A0A967WQF3-F1
#
_cell.length_a   1.000
_cell.length_b   1.000
_cell.length_c   1.000
_cell.angle_alpha   90.00
_cell.angle_beta   90.00
_cell.angle_gamma   90.00
#
_symmetry.space_group_name_H-M   'P 1'
#
loop_
_entity.id
_entity.type
_entity.pdbx_description
1 polymer ?
#
loop_
_entity_poly.entity_id
_entity_poly.type
_entity_poly.pdbx_seq_one_letter_code
_entity_poly.pdbx_strand_id
1 'polypeptide(L)'
;MNLVRELRASYGFVERNFNLVKRYWGWELVWLTYSIANSLAITFIGAGMEAISGQMLDTDYLILYLLVGTLVWSYLSVVFDAISEMISWERWEGTIEYTFMAPVSRLTHMVGTTLFAIGYGVLRTMVILGIVALFFHINLATANLIGAVLMLLVGSISFIGLGIVAAVLPLLFPERGSQMTHVVEAILLLISGIYYPIEV
;
A
#
# COMPACT_ATOMS: atom_id res chain seq x y z
N MET A 1 0.26 2.32 32.91
CA MET A 1 0.04 3.01 31.62
C MET A 1 -1.45 3.00 31.32
N ASN A 2 -2.08 4.17 31.17
CA ASN A 2 -3.52 4.23 30.89
C ASN A 2 -3.74 3.98 29.40
N LEU A 3 -4.30 2.81 29.05
CA LEU A 3 -4.64 2.39 27.68
C LEU A 3 -5.43 3.48 26.91
N VAL A 4 -6.31 4.20 27.63
CA VAL A 4 -7.10 5.32 27.09
C VAL A 4 -6.23 6.49 26.61
N ARG A 5 -5.10 6.75 27.26
CA ARG A 5 -4.16 7.82 26.84
C ARG A 5 -3.42 7.42 25.57
N GLU A 6 -3.03 6.15 25.45
CA GLU A 6 -2.36 5.64 24.25
C GLU A 6 -3.32 5.58 23.06
N LEU A 7 -4.56 5.14 23.25
CA LEU A 7 -5.59 5.17 22.20
C LEU A 7 -5.88 6.59 21.71
N ARG A 8 -6.00 7.57 22.62
CA ARG A 8 -6.17 8.99 22.23
C ARG A 8 -4.94 9.54 21.50
N ALA A 9 -3.73 9.12 21.90
CA ALA A 9 -2.51 9.52 21.21
C ALA A 9 -2.45 8.92 19.80
N SER A 10 -2.76 7.63 19.62
CA SER A 10 -2.85 7.01 18.30
C SER A 10 -3.89 7.68 17.42
N TYR A 11 -5.06 8.05 17.97
CA TYR A 11 -6.07 8.81 17.24
C TYR A 11 -5.55 10.18 16.76
N GLY A 12 -4.77 10.89 17.60
CA GLY A 12 -4.15 12.16 17.21
C GLY A 12 -3.19 12.00 16.02
N PHE A 13 -2.48 10.88 15.91
CA PHE A 13 -1.63 10.58 14.75
C PHE A 13 -2.46 10.26 13.50
N VAL A 14 -3.60 9.59 13.63
CA VAL A 14 -4.55 9.38 12.52
C VAL A 14 -5.06 10.73 11.99
N GLU A 15 -5.48 11.62 12.90
CA GLU A 15 -5.96 12.95 12.53
C GLU A 15 -4.88 13.81 11.86
N ARG A 16 -3.63 13.73 12.35
CA ARG A 16 -2.47 14.36 11.69
C ARG A 16 -2.34 13.90 10.24
N ASN A 17 -2.31 12.58 10.00
CA ASN A 17 -2.16 12.04 8.65
C ASN A 17 -3.34 12.42 7.74
N PHE A 18 -4.56 12.40 8.26
CA PHE A 18 -5.73 12.83 7.53
C PHE A 18 -5.64 14.32 7.11
N ASN A 19 -5.20 15.19 8.01
CA ASN A 19 -5.00 16.60 7.72
C ASN A 19 -3.87 16.83 6.71
N LEU A 20 -2.81 16.02 6.72
CA LEU A 20 -1.75 16.07 5.72
C LEU A 20 -2.28 15.69 4.34
N VAL A 21 -3.04 14.59 4.22
CA VAL A 21 -3.68 14.21 2.95
C VAL A 21 -4.62 15.31 2.45
N LYS A 22 -5.42 15.91 3.34
CA LYS A 22 -6.30 17.02 2.98
C LYS A 22 -5.52 18.25 2.51
N ARG A 23 -4.38 18.56 3.15
CA ARG A 23 -3.51 19.68 2.77
C ARG A 23 -2.83 19.45 1.42
N TYR A 24 -2.40 18.22 1.15
CA TYR A 24 -1.68 17.83 -0.07
C TYR A 24 -2.55 17.01 -1.03
N TRP A 25 -3.86 17.32 -1.09
CA TRP A 25 -4.82 16.55 -1.90
C TRP A 25 -4.46 16.51 -3.39
N GLY A 26 -3.79 17.54 -3.91
CA GLY A 26 -3.31 17.54 -5.30
C GLY A 26 -2.28 16.45 -5.56
N TRP A 27 -1.41 16.17 -4.58
CA TRP A 27 -0.45 15.07 -4.66
C TRP A 27 -1.15 13.71 -4.61
N GLU A 28 -2.19 13.60 -3.80
CA GLU A 28 -3.02 12.39 -3.75
C GLU A 28 -3.60 12.03 -5.12
N LEU A 29 -4.13 13.02 -5.84
CA LEU A 29 -4.70 12.81 -7.17
C LEU A 29 -3.65 12.34 -8.18
N VAL A 30 -2.43 12.89 -8.13
CA VAL A 30 -1.33 12.47 -9.02
C VAL A 30 -0.96 11.02 -8.75
N TRP A 31 -0.78 10.64 -7.49
CA TRP A 31 -0.45 9.26 -7.12
C TRP A 31 -1.58 8.28 -7.42
N LEU A 32 -2.84 8.68 -7.22
CA LEU A 32 -3.99 7.88 -7.59
C LEU A 32 -4.02 7.64 -9.11
N THR A 33 -3.82 8.69 -9.91
CA THR A 33 -3.75 8.60 -11.38
C THR A 33 -2.61 7.69 -11.82
N TYR A 34 -1.44 7.82 -11.20
CA TYR A 34 -0.29 6.95 -11.44
C TYR A 34 -0.62 5.48 -11.18
N SER A 35 -1.23 5.15 -10.04
CA SER A 35 -1.59 3.76 -9.75
C SER A 35 -2.71 3.23 -10.64
N ILE A 36 -3.71 4.04 -10.98
CA ILE A 36 -4.74 3.64 -11.96
C ILE A 36 -4.10 3.31 -13.30
N ALA A 37 -3.21 4.18 -13.79
CA ALA A 37 -2.50 3.95 -15.05
C ALA A 37 -1.65 2.68 -15.00
N ASN A 38 -0.95 2.43 -13.89
CA ASN A 38 -0.13 1.23 -13.71
C ASN A 38 -1.00 -0.06 -13.65
N SER A 39 -2.06 -0.06 -12.84
CA SER A 39 -3.00 -1.18 -12.78
C SER A 39 -3.68 -1.45 -14.12
N LEU A 40 -4.10 -0.42 -14.84
CA LEU A 40 -4.65 -0.56 -16.19
C LEU A 40 -3.61 -1.13 -17.15
N ALA A 41 -2.38 -0.62 -17.14
CA ALA A 41 -1.30 -1.11 -18.01
C ALA A 41 -1.05 -2.61 -17.80
N ILE A 42 -0.96 -3.06 -16.55
CA ILE A 42 -0.77 -4.49 -16.25
C ILE A 42 -1.98 -5.32 -16.65
N THR A 43 -3.20 -4.81 -16.44
CA THR A 43 -4.43 -5.48 -16.89
C THR A 43 -4.48 -5.60 -18.43
N PHE A 44 -4.03 -4.56 -19.15
CA PHE A 44 -3.91 -4.57 -20.61
C PHE A 44 -2.83 -5.54 -21.12
N ILE A 45 -1.76 -5.79 -20.36
CA ILE A 45 -0.81 -6.87 -20.70
C ILE A 45 -1.57 -8.19 -20.75
N GLY A 46 -2.49 -8.43 -19.81
CA GLY A 46 -3.29 -9.64 -19.81
C GLY A 46 -4.22 -9.76 -21.01
N ALA A 47 -4.93 -8.68 -21.34
CA ALA A 47 -5.80 -8.62 -22.51
C ALA A 47 -5.03 -8.73 -23.84
N GLY A 48 -3.82 -8.16 -23.91
CA GLY A 48 -2.97 -8.17 -25.10
C GLY A 48 -2.20 -9.47 -25.30
N MET A 49 -2.11 -10.33 -24.28
CA MET A 49 -1.32 -11.56 -24.36
C MET A 49 -1.86 -12.54 -25.41
N GLU A 50 -3.16 -12.60 -25.62
CA GLU A 50 -3.79 -13.42 -26.68
C GLU A 50 -3.33 -12.95 -28.08
N ALA A 51 -3.32 -11.63 -28.32
CA ALA A 51 -2.89 -11.05 -29.58
C ALA A 51 -1.38 -11.23 -29.86
N ILE A 52 -0.56 -11.28 -28.81
CA ILE A 52 0.91 -11.40 -28.92
C ILE A 52 1.35 -12.87 -29.01
N SER A 53 0.72 -13.77 -28.27
CA SER A 53 1.10 -15.19 -28.19
C SER A 53 0.54 -16.04 -29.34
N GLY A 54 -0.55 -15.61 -29.97
CA GLY A 54 -1.20 -16.34 -31.06
C GLY A 54 -1.83 -17.68 -30.64
N GLN A 55 -1.95 -17.94 -29.33
CA GLN A 55 -2.63 -19.10 -28.77
C GLN A 55 -3.95 -18.66 -28.12
N MET A 56 -4.98 -19.50 -28.22
CA MET A 56 -6.24 -19.30 -27.48
C MET A 56 -5.98 -19.52 -25.98
N LEU A 57 -5.72 -18.41 -25.29
CA LEU A 57 -5.64 -18.35 -23.84
C LEU A 57 -6.99 -17.88 -23.28
N ASP A 58 -7.29 -18.25 -22.04
CA ASP A 58 -8.43 -17.70 -21.32
C ASP A 58 -8.09 -16.27 -20.86
N THR A 59 -8.39 -15.31 -21.74
CA THR A 59 -8.09 -13.89 -21.56
C THR A 59 -8.79 -13.31 -20.33
N ASP A 60 -10.01 -13.76 -20.02
CA ASP A 60 -10.78 -13.31 -18.86
C ASP A 60 -10.12 -13.78 -17.55
N TYR A 61 -9.70 -15.05 -17.49
CA TYR A 61 -8.96 -15.56 -16.34
C TYR A 61 -7.66 -14.79 -16.11
N LEU A 62 -6.91 -14.48 -17.18
CA LEU A 62 -5.61 -13.83 -17.08
C LEU A 62 -5.74 -12.35 -16.69
N ILE A 63 -6.75 -11.66 -17.23
CA ILE A 63 -7.13 -10.29 -16.80
C ILE A 63 -7.46 -10.29 -15.31
N LEU A 64 -8.30 -11.22 -14.85
CA LEU A 64 -8.68 -11.30 -13.43
C LEU A 64 -7.49 -11.64 -12.52
N TYR A 65 -6.64 -12.57 -12.93
CA TYR A 65 -5.44 -12.97 -12.18
C TYR A 65 -4.49 -11.79 -12.00
N LEU A 66 -4.13 -11.10 -13.09
CA LEU A 66 -3.26 -9.93 -13.04
C LEU A 66 -3.92 -8.76 -12.31
N LEU A 67 -5.20 -8.50 -12.53
CA LEU A 67 -5.93 -7.45 -11.84
C LEU A 67 -5.89 -7.66 -10.33
N VAL A 68 -6.29 -8.84 -9.85
CA VAL A 68 -6.29 -9.15 -8.40
C VAL A 68 -4.87 -9.02 -7.86
N GLY A 69 -3.88 -9.53 -8.60
CA GLY A 69 -2.48 -9.40 -8.21
C GLY A 69 -2.04 -7.95 -8.06
N THR A 70 -2.26 -7.11 -9.08
CA THR A 70 -1.90 -5.68 -9.05
C THR A 70 -2.56 -4.93 -7.91
N LEU A 71 -3.82 -5.23 -7.58
CA LEU A 71 -4.56 -4.56 -6.52
C LEU A 71 -4.04 -4.95 -5.15
N VAL A 72 -3.76 -6.25 -4.93
CA VAL A 72 -3.16 -6.74 -3.70
C VAL A 72 -1.78 -6.14 -3.52
N TRP A 73 -0.94 -6.15 -4.55
CA TRP A 73 0.39 -5.52 -4.49
C TRP A 73 0.29 -4.03 -4.22
N SER A 74 -0.51 -3.29 -4.99
CA SER A 74 -0.65 -1.84 -4.81
C SER A 74 -1.13 -1.47 -3.40
N TYR A 75 -1.98 -2.29 -2.78
CA TYR A 75 -2.38 -2.09 -1.39
C TYR A 75 -1.21 -2.33 -0.43
N LEU A 76 -0.52 -3.46 -0.56
CA LEU A 76 0.58 -3.85 0.34
C LEU A 76 1.75 -2.87 0.25
N SER A 77 2.11 -2.41 -0.95
CA SER A 77 3.09 -1.36 -1.20
C SER A 77 2.75 -0.07 -0.45
N VAL A 78 1.51 0.42 -0.57
CA VAL A 78 1.09 1.66 0.11
C VAL A 78 1.20 1.54 1.63
N VAL A 79 0.79 0.39 2.19
CA VAL A 79 0.91 0.14 3.63
C VAL A 79 2.38 0.06 4.04
N PHE A 80 3.23 -0.60 3.25
CA PHE A 80 4.66 -0.69 3.51
C PHE A 80 5.35 0.67 3.48
N ASP A 81 5.09 1.48 2.45
CA ASP A 81 5.68 2.81 2.27
C ASP A 81 5.26 3.76 3.40
N ALA A 82 3.98 3.78 3.76
CA ALA A 82 3.48 4.65 4.83
C ALA A 82 4.17 4.39 6.18
N ILE A 83 4.64 3.17 6.42
CA ILE A 83 5.33 2.76 7.66
C ILE A 83 6.84 2.93 7.53
N SER A 84 7.42 2.43 6.44
CA SER A 84 8.88 2.40 6.23
C SER A 84 9.45 3.80 5.99
N GLU A 85 8.70 4.68 5.32
CA GLU A 85 9.11 6.05 5.05
C GLU A 85 8.69 7.05 6.13
N MET A 86 7.90 6.64 7.13
CA MET A 86 7.39 7.53 8.17
C MET A 86 8.51 8.38 8.82
N ILE A 87 9.65 7.76 9.07
CA ILE A 87 10.82 8.42 9.66
C ILE A 87 11.46 9.39 8.67
N SER A 88 11.56 9.01 7.39
CA SER A 88 12.06 9.90 6.34
C SER A 88 11.19 11.16 6.23
N TRP A 89 9.86 11.00 6.30
CA TRP A 89 8.92 12.11 6.27
C TRP A 89 9.04 13.01 7.50
N GLU A 90 9.11 12.44 8.71
CA GLU A 90 9.32 13.25 9.93
C GLU A 90 10.68 13.99 9.94
N ARG A 91 11.70 13.42 9.30
CA ARG A 91 12.99 14.10 9.10
C ARG A 91 12.89 15.23 8.10
N TRP A 92 12.17 15.03 7.00
CA TRP A 92 11.94 16.07 6.00
C TRP A 92 11.09 17.23 6.55
N GLU A 93 10.15 16.93 7.45
CA GLU A 93 9.35 17.91 8.19
C GLU A 93 10.15 18.62 9.31
N GLY A 94 11.32 18.09 9.70
CA GLY A 94 12.11 18.62 10.82
C GLY A 94 11.46 18.41 12.19
N THR A 95 10.58 17.41 12.31
CA THR A 95 9.82 17.13 13.53
C THR A 95 10.35 15.96 14.35
N ILE A 96 11.37 15.24 13.84
CA ILE A 96 11.84 14.01 14.47
C ILE A 96 12.36 14.23 15.89
N GLU A 97 13.05 15.34 16.16
CA GLU A 97 13.55 15.68 17.49
C GLU A 97 12.39 15.91 18.46
N TYR A 98 11.33 16.59 18.01
CA TYR A 98 10.12 16.83 18.81
C TYR A 98 9.35 15.53 19.07
N THR A 99 9.21 14.67 18.06
CA THR A 99 8.57 13.35 18.22
C THR A 99 9.34 12.47 19.21
N PHE A 100 10.67 12.53 19.21
CA PHE A 100 11.52 11.78 20.15
C PHE A 100 11.58 12.39 21.56
N MET A 101 11.40 13.71 21.70
CA MET A 101 11.29 14.38 23.00
C MET A 101 9.92 14.19 23.64
N ALA A 102 8.88 13.92 22.86
CA ALA A 102 7.54 13.69 23.38
C ALA A 102 7.46 12.35 24.13
N PRO A 103 6.79 12.28 25.30
CA PRO A 103 6.63 11.05 26.07
C PRO A 103 5.53 10.15 25.47
N VAL A 104 5.72 9.74 24.21
CA VAL A 104 4.88 8.79 23.48
C VAL A 104 5.69 7.54 23.13
N SER A 105 5.08 6.36 23.28
CA SER A 105 5.74 5.13 22.90
C SER A 105 5.86 5.06 21.37
N ARG A 106 7.01 4.58 20.87
CA ARG A 106 7.23 4.38 19.42
C ARG A 106 6.17 3.46 18.80
N LEU A 107 5.73 2.45 19.56
CA LEU A 107 4.65 1.54 19.14
C LEU A 107 3.32 2.28 18.97
N THR A 108 2.95 3.17 19.89
CA THR A 108 1.71 3.97 19.79
C THR A 108 1.72 4.88 18.57
N HIS A 109 2.87 5.46 18.23
CA HIS A 109 3.06 6.24 17.02
C HIS A 109 2.87 5.39 15.77
N MET A 110 3.60 4.27 15.67
CA MET A 110 3.52 3.37 14.51
C MET A 110 2.15 2.72 14.33
N VAL A 111 1.47 2.37 15.42
CA VAL A 111 0.09 1.84 15.36
C VAL A 111 -0.88 2.90 14.85
N GLY A 112 -0.73 4.16 15.28
CA GLY A 112 -1.57 5.26 14.82
C GLY A 112 -1.42 5.52 13.32
N THR A 113 -0.19 5.56 12.81
CA THR A 113 0.08 5.75 11.38
C THR A 113 -0.35 4.54 10.55
N THR A 114 -0.14 3.33 11.07
CA THR A 114 -0.58 2.08 10.43
C THR A 114 -2.10 2.01 10.29
N LEU A 115 -2.86 2.34 11.33
CA LEU A 115 -4.32 2.32 11.29
C LEU A 115 -4.86 3.27 10.21
N PHE A 116 -4.26 4.45 10.08
CA PHE A 116 -4.57 5.36 8.99
C PHE A 116 -4.20 4.75 7.63
N ALA A 117 -3.00 4.20 7.48
CA ALA A 117 -2.50 3.63 6.24
C ALA A 117 -3.38 2.46 5.72
N ILE A 118 -3.86 1.60 6.63
CA ILE A 118 -4.80 0.52 6.28
C ILE A 118 -6.10 1.11 5.74
N GLY A 119 -6.72 2.05 6.46
CA GLY A 119 -8.01 2.62 6.06
C GLY A 119 -7.92 3.38 4.72
N TYR A 120 -6.87 4.19 4.57
CA TYR A 120 -6.57 4.90 3.34
C TYR A 120 -6.23 3.93 2.19
N GLY A 121 -5.42 2.91 2.44
CA GLY A 121 -5.05 1.89 1.45
C GLY A 121 -6.28 1.12 0.94
N VAL A 122 -7.17 0.69 1.84
CA VAL A 122 -8.41 0.00 1.45
C VAL A 122 -9.27 0.92 0.57
N LEU A 123 -9.49 2.17 1.00
CA LEU A 123 -10.26 3.14 0.21
C LEU A 123 -9.67 3.34 -1.19
N ARG A 124 -8.35 3.54 -1.26
CA ARG A 124 -7.62 3.74 -2.51
C ARG A 124 -7.73 2.53 -3.43
N THR A 125 -7.52 1.32 -2.92
CA THR A 125 -7.65 0.08 -3.70
C THR A 125 -9.07 -0.14 -4.18
N MET A 126 -10.08 0.21 -3.38
CA MET A 126 -11.50 0.14 -3.79
C MET A 126 -11.80 1.11 -4.95
N VAL A 127 -11.22 2.31 -4.93
CA VAL A 127 -11.35 3.28 -6.04
C VAL A 127 -10.69 2.74 -7.31
N ILE A 128 -9.47 2.19 -7.20
CA ILE A 128 -8.76 1.61 -8.35
C ILE A 128 -9.56 0.42 -8.92
N LEU A 129 -10.03 -0.49 -8.06
CA LEU A 129 -10.87 -1.62 -8.47
C LEU A 129 -12.13 -1.14 -9.20
N GLY A 130 -12.82 -0.13 -8.67
CA GLY A 130 -14.02 0.43 -9.29
C GLY A 130 -13.75 0.98 -10.69
N ILE A 131 -12.65 1.72 -10.87
CA ILE A 131 -12.28 2.29 -12.17
C ILE A 131 -11.90 1.18 -13.15
N VAL A 132 -11.05 0.24 -12.76
CA VAL A 132 -10.62 -0.83 -13.67
C VAL A 132 -11.78 -1.77 -14.03
N ALA A 133 -12.66 -2.08 -13.07
CA ALA A 133 -13.86 -2.87 -13.34
C ALA A 133 -14.82 -2.20 -14.33
N LEU A 134 -14.94 -0.87 -14.29
CA LEU A 134 -15.72 -0.11 -15.26
C LEU A 134 -15.09 -0.14 -16.67
N PHE A 135 -13.76 -0.02 -16.76
CA PHE A 135 -13.06 -0.09 -18.06
C PHE A 135 -13.20 -1.46 -18.73
N PHE A 136 -13.02 -2.53 -17.97
CA PHE A 136 -13.07 -3.91 -18.49
C PHE A 136 -14.45 -4.58 -18.38
N HIS A 137 -15.48 -3.83 -17.95
CA HIS A 137 -16.86 -4.32 -17.81
C HIS A 137 -16.97 -5.63 -17.00
N ILE A 138 -16.17 -5.72 -15.94
CA ILE A 138 -16.03 -6.94 -15.13
C ILE A 138 -17.32 -7.14 -14.32
N ASN A 139 -17.92 -8.34 -14.44
CA ASN A 139 -19.09 -8.68 -13.67
C ASN A 139 -18.71 -9.02 -12.21
N LEU A 140 -18.97 -8.08 -11.30
CA LEU A 140 -18.73 -8.23 -9.86
C LEU A 140 -19.92 -8.81 -9.09
N ALA A 141 -21.01 -9.23 -9.75
CA ALA A 141 -22.25 -9.63 -9.08
C ALA A 141 -22.11 -10.85 -8.15
N THR A 142 -21.14 -11.73 -8.40
CA THR A 142 -20.82 -12.90 -7.57
C THR A 142 -19.52 -12.73 -6.78
N ALA A 143 -18.94 -11.53 -6.75
CA ALA A 143 -17.64 -11.30 -6.12
C ALA A 143 -17.73 -11.27 -4.58
N ASN A 144 -16.83 -11.99 -3.91
CA ASN A 144 -16.69 -11.95 -2.46
C ASN A 144 -15.80 -10.77 -2.02
N LEU A 145 -16.36 -9.56 -2.07
CA LEU A 145 -15.65 -8.33 -1.67
C LEU A 145 -15.24 -8.34 -0.19
N ILE A 146 -16.05 -8.97 0.68
CA ILE A 146 -15.74 -9.08 2.11
C ILE A 146 -14.50 -9.96 2.31
N GLY A 147 -14.41 -11.09 1.61
CA GLY A 147 -13.25 -11.96 1.62
C GLY A 147 -11.98 -11.25 1.15
N ALA A 148 -12.08 -10.44 0.09
CA ALA A 148 -10.97 -9.64 -0.40
C ALA A 148 -10.48 -8.63 0.66
N VAL A 149 -11.39 -7.86 1.27
CA VAL A 149 -11.02 -6.90 2.32
C VAL A 149 -10.40 -7.60 3.52
N LEU A 150 -10.96 -8.72 3.98
CA LEU A 150 -10.38 -9.49 5.09
C LEU A 150 -8.98 -10.02 4.75
N MET A 151 -8.76 -10.49 3.52
CA MET A 151 -7.45 -10.92 3.07
C MET A 151 -6.43 -9.78 3.09
N LEU A 152 -6.80 -8.58 2.62
CA LEU A 152 -5.96 -7.39 2.69
C LEU A 152 -5.65 -6.99 4.14
N LEU A 153 -6.62 -7.07 5.04
CA LEU A 153 -6.42 -6.76 6.46
C LEU A 153 -5.46 -7.76 7.11
N VAL A 154 -5.60 -9.06 6.86
CA VAL A 154 -4.67 -10.07 7.38
C VAL A 154 -3.27 -9.89 6.81
N GLY A 155 -3.16 -9.63 5.50
CA GLY A 155 -1.87 -9.38 4.83
C GLY A 155 -1.14 -8.14 5.37
N SER A 156 -1.89 -7.11 5.76
CA SER A 156 -1.30 -5.88 6.33
C SER A 156 -0.48 -6.14 7.59
N ILE A 157 -0.90 -7.08 8.45
CA ILE A 157 -0.20 -7.43 9.71
C ILE A 157 1.25 -7.84 9.45
N SER A 158 1.48 -8.66 8.41
CA SER A 158 2.82 -9.11 8.03
C SER A 158 3.68 -7.96 7.50
N PHE A 159 3.10 -7.10 6.66
CA PHE A 159 3.81 -5.97 6.06
C PHE A 159 4.11 -4.85 7.07
N ILE A 160 3.29 -4.70 8.11
CA ILE A 160 3.58 -3.78 9.22
C ILE A 160 4.87 -4.20 9.92
N GLY A 161 5.01 -5.48 10.26
CA GLY A 161 6.22 -6.00 10.91
C GLY A 161 7.48 -5.75 10.07
N LEU A 162 7.41 -6.03 8.77
CA LEU A 162 8.51 -5.80 7.83
C LEU A 162 8.78 -4.30 7.63
N GLY A 163 7.75 -3.48 7.53
CA GLY A 163 7.85 -2.02 7.38
C GLY A 163 8.52 -1.36 8.60
N ILE A 164 8.22 -1.84 9.81
CA ILE A 164 8.88 -1.36 11.04
C ILE A 164 10.39 -1.66 11.00
N VAL A 165 10.78 -2.86 10.56
CA VAL A 165 12.20 -3.21 10.41
C VAL A 165 12.86 -2.36 9.32
N ALA A 166 12.16 -2.16 8.19
CA ALA A 166 12.65 -1.34 7.09
C ALA A 166 12.81 0.15 7.48
N ALA A 167 11.97 0.67 8.37
CA ALA A 167 12.05 2.05 8.88
C ALA A 167 13.37 2.34 9.61
N VAL A 168 14.11 1.33 10.07
CA VAL A 168 15.45 1.51 10.64
C VAL A 168 16.47 1.98 9.60
N LEU A 169 16.27 1.66 8.31
CA LEU A 169 17.20 2.04 7.24
C LEU A 169 17.30 3.57 7.06
N PRO A 170 16.18 4.33 6.97
CA PRO A 170 16.20 5.79 7.04
C PRO A 170 16.82 6.41 8.28
N LEU A 171 16.85 5.70 9.42
CA LEU A 171 17.53 6.16 10.63
C LEU A 171 19.06 6.02 10.51
N LEU A 172 19.53 4.91 9.95
CA LEU A 172 20.95 4.61 9.84
C LEU A 172 21.62 5.33 8.68
N PHE A 173 20.93 5.52 7.56
CA PHE A 173 21.46 6.11 6.34
C PHE A 173 20.69 7.37 5.95
N PRO A 174 21.13 8.55 6.43
CA PRO A 174 20.36 9.78 6.37
C PRO A 174 19.93 10.23 4.97
N GLU A 175 20.76 9.99 3.96
CA GLU A 175 20.60 10.53 2.61
C GLU A 175 19.93 9.56 1.62
N ARG A 176 20.08 8.25 1.85
CA ARG A 176 19.62 7.21 0.90
C ARG A 176 18.77 6.11 1.54
N GLY A 177 18.42 6.22 2.82
CA GLY A 177 17.67 5.18 3.51
C GLY A 177 16.27 4.92 2.94
N SER A 178 15.57 5.93 2.42
CA SER A 178 14.28 5.75 1.71
C SER A 178 14.46 5.00 0.37
N GLN A 179 15.58 5.18 -0.33
CA GLN A 179 15.86 4.36 -1.51
C GLN A 179 16.08 2.89 -1.13
N MET A 180 16.68 2.63 0.03
CA MET A 180 16.89 1.26 0.52
C MET A 180 15.59 0.58 0.93
N THR A 181 14.58 1.31 1.44
CA THR A 181 13.26 0.72 1.74
C THR A 181 12.57 0.25 0.46
N HIS A 182 12.67 1.00 -0.64
CA HIS A 182 12.16 0.56 -1.94
C HIS A 182 12.89 -0.67 -2.50
N VAL A 183 14.18 -0.86 -2.21
CA VAL A 183 14.88 -2.10 -2.61
C VAL A 183 14.31 -3.30 -1.86
N VAL A 184 14.03 -3.16 -0.57
CA VAL A 184 13.38 -4.22 0.23
C VAL A 184 12.00 -4.52 -0.33
N GLU A 185 11.22 -3.49 -0.64
CA GLU A 185 9.91 -3.60 -1.27
C GLU A 185 9.98 -4.35 -2.60
N ALA A 186 10.94 -4.01 -3.48
CA ALA A 186 11.14 -4.67 -4.76
C ALA A 186 11.49 -6.17 -4.63
N ILE A 187 12.28 -6.54 -3.60
CA ILE A 187 12.58 -7.95 -3.30
C ILE A 187 11.32 -8.67 -2.82
N LEU A 188 10.48 -8.03 -2.00
CA LEU A 188 9.20 -8.59 -1.57
C LEU A 188 8.27 -8.82 -2.76
N LEU A 189 8.21 -7.88 -3.71
CA LEU A 189 7.45 -8.06 -4.95
C LEU A 189 7.92 -9.28 -5.72
N LEU A 190 9.23 -9.42 -5.89
CA LEU A 190 9.81 -10.53 -6.62
C LEU A 190 9.42 -11.87 -5.97
N ILE A 191 9.55 -12.00 -4.65
CA ILE A 191 9.25 -13.28 -3.97
C ILE A 191 7.74 -13.56 -3.91
N SER A 192 6.90 -12.52 -3.99
CA SER A 192 5.45 -12.64 -3.77
C SER A 192 4.68 -13.46 -4.82
N GLY A 193 5.23 -13.67 -6.02
CA GLY A 193 4.55 -14.42 -7.08
C GLY A 193 3.20 -13.83 -7.50
N ILE A 194 3.04 -12.52 -7.36
CA ILE A 194 1.77 -11.84 -7.62
C ILE A 194 1.46 -11.74 -9.12
N TYR A 195 2.51 -11.58 -9.94
CA TYR A 195 2.39 -11.42 -11.39
C TYR A 195 2.65 -12.71 -12.17
N TYR A 196 3.08 -13.77 -11.50
CA TYR A 196 3.47 -15.01 -12.15
C TYR A 196 3.24 -16.22 -11.24
N PRO A 197 2.96 -17.41 -11.81
CA PRO A 197 2.82 -18.63 -11.03
C PRO A 197 4.14 -18.99 -10.33
N ILE A 198 4.08 -19.29 -9.03
CA ILE A 198 5.24 -19.69 -8.21
C ILE A 198 5.86 -21.05 -8.57
N GLU A 199 5.24 -21.79 -9.50
CA GLU A 199 5.71 -23.09 -9.97
C GLU A 199 6.72 -22.98 -11.14
N VAL A 200 6.99 -21.76 -11.61
CA VAL A 200 7.96 -21.47 -12.68
C VAL A 200 9.39 -21.42 -12.15
#